data_AF-A0A924B4U5-F1
#
_entry.id   AF-A0A924B4U5-F1
#
_cell.length_a   1.000
_cell.length_b   1.000
_cell.length_c   1.000
_cell.angle_alpha   90.00
_cell.angle_beta   90.00
_cell.angle_gamma   90.00
#
_symmetry.space_group_name_H-M   'P 1'
#
loop_
_entity.id
_entity.type
_entity.pdbx_description
1 polymer ?
#
loop_
_entity_poly.entity_id
_entity_poly.type
_entity_poly.pdbx_seq_one_letter_code
_entity_poly.pdbx_strand_id
1 'polypeptide(L)' 'MSAVYGFLFQVYPYVCFTVFLVGSLIRFDQNQYSWKSDSSQMLRAGTLRWGSNLFHVGVLFLFFG' A
#
# COMPACT_ATOMS: atom_id res chain seq x y z
N MET A 1 6.51 31.65 -1.27
CA MET A 1 6.49 30.17 -1.13
C MET A 1 6.62 29.59 -2.52
N SER A 2 7.59 28.71 -2.78
CA SER A 2 7.79 28.12 -4.11
C SER A 2 6.53 27.37 -4.56
N ALA A 3 6.11 27.52 -5.81
CA ALA A 3 4.92 26.84 -6.36
C ALA A 3 5.00 25.31 -6.19
N VAL A 4 6.21 24.75 -6.35
CA VAL A 4 6.47 23.31 -6.15
C VAL A 4 6.22 22.90 -4.71
N TYR A 5 6.66 23.71 -3.74
CA TYR A 5 6.42 23.44 -2.33
C TYR A 5 4.93 23.47 -1.99
N GLY A 6 4.22 24.49 -2.47
CA GLY A 6 2.77 24.60 -2.27
C GLY A 6 2.03 23.40 -2.84
N PHE A 7 2.38 22.97 -4.05
CA PHE A 7 1.78 21.79 -4.65
C PHE A 7 2.06 20.51 -3.84
N LEU A 8 3.33 20.22 -3.53
CA LEU A 8 3.74 18.95 -2.90
C LEU A 8 3.20 18.76 -1.48
N PHE A 9 3.14 19.83 -0.70
CA PHE A 9 2.83 19.73 0.73
C PHE A 9 1.44 20.25 1.10
N GLN A 10 0.82 21.11 0.27
CA GLN A 10 -0.50 21.66 0.56
C GLN A 10 -1.60 21.08 -0.31
N VAL A 11 -1.32 20.58 -1.53
CA VAL A 11 -2.34 20.08 -2.45
C VAL A 11 -2.24 18.57 -2.63
N TYR A 12 -1.06 18.08 -2.97
CA TYR A 12 -0.81 16.69 -3.33
C TYR A 12 -1.27 15.66 -2.27
N PRO A 13 -1.11 15.88 -0.95
CA PRO A 13 -1.56 14.92 0.06
C PRO A 13 -3.07 14.65 -0.02
N TYR A 14 -3.88 15.68 -0.32
CA TYR A 14 -5.34 15.53 -0.44
C TYR A 14 -5.73 14.75 -1.69
N VAL A 15 -5.00 14.96 -2.79
CA VAL A 15 -5.19 14.19 -4.03
C VAL A 15 -4.87 12.71 -3.78
N CYS A 16 -3.72 12.41 -3.16
CA CYS A 16 -3.33 11.05 -2.81
C CYS A 16 -4.36 10.37 -1.91
N PHE A 17 -4.84 11.06 -0.88
CA PHE A 17 -5.82 10.51 0.06
C PHE A 17 -7.17 10.24 -0.60
N THR A 18 -7.62 11.16 -1.47
CA THR A 18 -8.88 11.00 -2.20
C THR A 18 -8.82 9.81 -3.16
N VAL A 19 -7.73 9.70 -3.94
CA VAL A 19 -7.52 8.58 -4.86
C VAL A 19 -7.38 7.26 -4.10
N PHE A 20 -6.69 7.25 -2.96
CA PHE A 20 -6.58 6.09 -2.09
C PHE A 20 -7.96 5.60 -1.64
N LEU A 21 -8.77 6.46 -0.99
CA LEU A 21 -10.06 6.04 -0.45
C LEU A 21 -11.08 5.66 -1.54
N VAL A 22 -11.28 6.54 -2.52
CA VAL A 22 -12.29 6.33 -3.57
C VAL A 22 -11.88 5.18 -4.48
N GLY A 23 -10.60 5.11 -4.86
CA GLY A 23 -10.08 4.02 -5.68
C GLY A 23 -10.19 2.67 -4.97
N SER A 24 -9.87 2.61 -3.67
CA SER A 24 -10.07 1.41 -2.86
C SER A 24 -11.54 1.00 -2.78
N LEU A 25 -12.47 1.95 -2.58
CA LEU A 25 -13.90 1.66 -2.52
C LEU A 25 -14.44 1.12 -3.85
N ILE A 26 -14.11 1.77 -4.96
CA ILE A 26 -14.53 1.33 -6.30
C ILE A 26 -13.98 -0.07 -6.61
N ARG A 27 -12.70 -0.33 -6.30
CA ARG A 27 -12.10 -1.66 -6.51
C ARG A 27 -12.75 -2.72 -5.63
N PHE A 28 -13.10 -2.39 -4.39
CA PHE A 28 -13.78 -3.28 -3.47
C PHE A 28 -15.17 -3.67 -3.96
N ASP A 29 -15.97 -2.71 -4.44
CA ASP A 29 -17.32 -2.97 -4.93
C ASP A 29 -17.33 -3.73 -6.27
N GLN A 30 -16.47 -3.33 -7.21
CA GLN A 30 -16.56 -3.81 -8.60
C GLN A 30 -15.63 -4.99 -8.92
N ASN A 31 -14.50 -5.15 -8.23
CA ASN A 31 -13.40 -6.01 -8.68
C ASN A 31 -12.92 -7.00 -7.60
N GLN A 32 -13.85 -7.67 -6.93
CA GLN A 32 -13.56 -8.55 -5.80
C GLN A 32 -12.60 -9.72 -6.14
N TYR A 33 -12.65 -10.29 -7.35
CA TYR A 33 -11.75 -11.38 -7.76
C TYR A 33 -10.26 -10.97 -7.82
N SER A 34 -10.01 -9.67 -8.03
CA SER A 34 -8.66 -9.09 -8.02
C SER A 34 -8.18 -8.75 -6.60
N TRP A 35 -9.05 -8.86 -5.59
CA TRP A 35 -8.74 -8.48 -4.21
C TRP A 35 -8.15 -9.67 -3.44
N LYS A 36 -6.85 -9.90 -3.62
CA LYS A 36 -6.11 -10.97 -2.96
C LYS A 36 -4.65 -10.57 -2.77
N SER A 37 -3.92 -11.31 -1.93
CA SER A 37 -2.52 -11.03 -1.61
C SER A 37 -1.52 -11.47 -2.69
N ASP A 38 -1.97 -12.14 -3.75
CA ASP A 38 -1.17 -12.70 -4.85
C ASP A 38 0.11 -13.44 -4.36
N SER A 39 -0.08 -14.39 -3.44
CA SER A 39 1.03 -15.11 -2.81
C SER A 39 1.81 -15.95 -3.81
N SER A 40 3.12 -15.70 -3.90
CA SER A 40 4.08 -16.49 -4.68
C SER A 40 4.79 -17.56 -3.83
N GLN A 41 4.35 -17.77 -2.59
CA GLN A 41 5.03 -18.69 -1.67
C GLN A 41 5.06 -20.14 -2.16
N MET A 42 4.04 -20.58 -2.91
CA MET A 42 4.01 -21.90 -3.53
C MET A 42 5.16 -22.08 -4.54
N LEU A 43 5.56 -21.03 -5.25
CA LEU A 43 6.63 -21.07 -6.26
C LEU A 43 8.02 -20.99 -5.63
N ARG A 44 8.16 -20.35 -4.46
CA ARG A 44 9.47 -20.12 -3.82
C ARG A 44 9.40 -20.08 -2.29
N ALA A 45 9.06 -21.21 -1.68
CA ALA A 45 8.76 -21.28 -0.25
C ALA A 45 9.94 -20.96 0.68
N GLY A 46 11.16 -21.43 0.37
CA GLY A 46 12.30 -21.40 1.30
C GLY A 46 12.72 -19.99 1.72
N THR A 47 13.21 -19.19 0.78
CA THR A 47 13.69 -17.82 1.05
C THR A 47 12.56 -16.83 1.34
N LEU A 48 11.38 -17.03 0.74
CA LEU A 48 10.26 -16.09 0.87
C LEU A 48 9.66 -16.12 2.28
N ARG A 49 9.72 -17.25 2.99
CA ARG A 49 9.18 -17.36 4.36
C ARG A 49 9.92 -16.44 5.33
N TRP A 50 11.25 -16.48 5.30
CA TRP A 50 12.08 -15.61 6.15
C TRP A 50 11.97 -14.14 5.74
N GLY A 51 12.09 -13.84 4.43
CA GLY A 51 11.98 -12.47 3.93
C GLY A 51 10.62 -11.82 4.20
N SER A 52 9.53 -12.58 3.98
CA SER A 52 8.17 -12.11 4.23
C SER A 52 7.94 -11.81 5.71
N ASN A 53 8.34 -12.71 6.61
CA ASN A 53 8.16 -12.51 8.04
C ASN A 53 8.95 -11.31 8.56
N LEU A 54 10.23 -11.17 8.18
CA LEU A 54 11.06 -10.04 8.60
C LEU A 54 10.51 -8.70 8.09
N PHE A 55 10.04 -8.66 6.84
CA PHE A 55 9.43 -7.46 6.26
C PHE A 55 8.11 -7.09 6.94
N HIS A 56 7.17 -8.05 7.08
CA HIS A 56 5.85 -7.78 7.65
C HIS A 56 5.92 -7.39 9.13
N VAL A 57 6.76 -8.07 9.92
CA VAL A 57 6.96 -7.67 11.33
C VAL A 57 7.57 -6.27 11.40
N GLY A 58 8.56 -5.95 10.57
CA GLY A 58 9.18 -4.63 10.54
C GLY A 58 8.23 -3.50 10.13
N VAL A 59 7.44 -3.69 9.06
CA VAL A 59 6.51 -2.65 8.59
C VAL A 59 5.33 -2.48 9.53
N LEU A 60 4.83 -3.55 10.16
CA LEU A 60 3.76 -3.45 11.16
C LEU A 60 4.26 -2.72 12.41
N PHE A 61 5.48 -3.00 12.87
CA PHE A 61 6.11 -2.23 13.94
C PHE A 61 6.16 -0.73 13.58
N LEU A 62 6.74 -0.37 12.43
CA LEU A 62 6.83 1.03 11.96
C LEU A 62 5.46 1.72 11.84
N PHE A 63 4.42 0.98 11.46
CA PHE A 63 3.07 1.54 11.34
C PHE A 63 2.48 1.96 12.69
N PHE A 64 2.78 1.23 13.77
CA PHE A 64 2.30 1.55 15.11
C PHE A 64 3.18 2.55 15.89
N GLY A 65 4.41 2.78 15.44
CA GLY A 65 5.38 3.69 16.07
C GLY A 65 6.39 2.96 16.94
#